data_AF-A0A1V5D8Z4-F1
#
_entry.id   AF-A0A1V5D8Z4-F1
#
_cell.length_a   1.000
_cell.length_b   1.000
_cell.length_c   1.000
_cell.angle_alpha   90.00
_cell.angle_beta   90.00
_cell.angle_gamma   90.00
#
_symmetry.space_group_name_H-M   'P 1'
#
loop_
_entity.id
_entity.type
_entity.pdbx_description
1 polymer ?
#
loop_
_entity_poly.entity_id
_entity_poly.type
_entity_poly.pdbx_seq_one_letter_code
_entity_poly.pdbx_strand_id
1 'polypeptide(L)'
;MPNKIDELFSPERLSQRWQKAPKPAGRSATAKGEGPSPLELFEHLKTLVSGRFSGDEAVVVNRMLEELHLHLCRVFPKGSKTEPRAEDIAALHEALNRLEDLLDAYEIDRPNGKGR
;
A
#
# COMPACT_ATOMS: atom_id res chain seq x y z
N MET A 1 -1.00 41.46 -20.89
CA MET A 1 -0.76 41.27 -19.44
C MET A 1 -0.54 39.78 -19.23
N PRO A 2 0.68 39.31 -18.94
CA PRO A 2 0.93 37.88 -18.80
C PRO A 2 0.26 37.38 -17.52
N ASN A 3 -0.46 36.26 -17.64
CA ASN A 3 -1.23 35.67 -16.55
C ASN A 3 -0.26 35.23 -15.45
N LYS A 4 -0.47 35.69 -14.21
CA LYS A 4 0.32 35.33 -13.01
C LYS A 4 0.47 33.81 -12.81
N ILE A 5 -0.38 33.01 -13.46
CA ILE A 5 -0.33 31.54 -13.43
C ILE A 5 0.85 31.01 -14.27
N ASP A 6 1.13 31.60 -15.44
CA ASP A 6 2.27 31.19 -16.29
C ASP A 6 3.62 31.44 -15.61
N GLU A 7 3.71 32.46 -14.75
CA GLU A 7 4.92 32.72 -13.97
C GLU A 7 5.16 31.70 -12.84
N LEU A 8 4.12 31.01 -12.38
CA LEU A 8 4.22 29.97 -11.35
C LEU A 8 4.64 28.61 -11.93
N PHE A 9 4.32 28.35 -13.19
CA PHE A 9 4.63 27.10 -13.90
C PHE A 9 5.70 27.26 -14.98
N SER A 10 6.44 28.37 -14.96
CA SER A 10 7.53 28.62 -15.91
C SER A 10 8.59 27.51 -15.80
N PRO A 11 9.04 26.92 -16.94
CA PRO A 11 9.96 25.78 -16.95
C PRO A 11 11.25 26.02 -16.15
N GLU A 12 11.74 27.26 -16.19
CA GLU A 12 12.94 27.68 -15.45
C GLU A 12 12.73 27.67 -13.92
N ARG A 13 11.56 28.09 -13.42
CA ARG A 13 11.28 28.07 -11.97
C ARG A 13 11.06 26.65 -11.47
N LEU A 14 10.39 25.81 -12.25
CA LEU A 14 10.23 24.39 -11.93
C LEU A 14 11.60 23.70 -11.87
N SER A 15 12.47 23.92 -12.87
CA SER A 15 13.84 23.40 -12.87
C SER A 15 14.65 23.85 -11.66
N GLN A 16 14.61 25.15 -11.33
CA GLN A 16 15.31 25.67 -10.15
C GLN A 16 14.76 25.12 -8.83
N ARG A 17 13.43 24.96 -8.70
CA ARG A 17 12.84 24.38 -7.50
C ARG A 17 13.12 22.88 -7.39
N TRP A 18 13.21 22.17 -8.50
CA TRP A 18 13.59 20.75 -8.50
C TRP A 18 15.05 20.54 -8.10
N GLN A 19 15.95 21.44 -8.51
CA GLN A 19 17.37 21.38 -8.11
C GLN A 19 17.61 21.84 -6.66
N LYS A 20 16.79 22.77 -6.15
CA LYS A 20 16.89 23.29 -4.78
C LYS A 20 16.02 22.54 -3.77
N ALA A 21 15.10 21.70 -4.24
CA ALA A 21 14.40 20.78 -3.36
C ALA A 21 15.45 19.90 -2.69
N PRO A 22 15.40 19.72 -1.36
CA PRO A 22 16.25 18.74 -0.71
C PRO A 22 16.01 17.43 -1.43
N LYS A 23 17.06 16.87 -2.07
CA LYS A 23 17.03 15.49 -2.54
C LYS A 23 16.42 14.70 -1.38
N PRO A 24 15.32 13.97 -1.57
CA PRO A 24 14.81 13.12 -0.50
C PRO A 24 15.97 12.23 -0.09
N ALA A 25 16.52 12.50 1.10
CA ALA A 25 17.31 11.56 1.86
C ALA A 25 16.31 10.45 2.22
N GLY A 26 16.07 9.57 1.25
CA GLY A 26 14.83 8.83 1.18
C GLY A 26 14.69 7.97 -0.07
N ARG A 27 15.77 7.69 -0.82
CA ARG A 27 16.03 6.27 -1.04
C ARG A 27 16.60 5.80 0.28
N SER A 28 15.73 5.39 1.21
CA SER A 28 16.14 4.43 2.21
C SER A 28 16.81 3.32 1.41
N ALA A 29 18.13 3.26 1.48
CA ALA A 29 18.78 1.98 1.41
C ALA A 29 17.98 1.13 2.39
N THR A 30 17.18 0.20 1.87
CA THR A 30 16.46 -0.77 2.69
C THR A 30 17.54 -1.40 3.55
N ALA A 31 17.59 -0.93 4.80
CA ALA A 31 18.50 -1.44 5.80
C ALA A 31 18.22 -2.94 5.86
N LYS A 32 19.25 -3.70 5.55
CA LYS A 32 19.22 -5.14 5.57
C LYS A 32 19.13 -5.55 7.05
N GLY A 33 17.93 -5.99 7.49
CA GLY A 33 17.62 -6.50 8.84
C GLY A 33 17.19 -5.38 9.80
N GLU A 34 16.14 -5.47 10.62
CA GLU A 34 15.37 -6.61 11.16
C GLU A 34 13.86 -6.30 11.10
N GLY A 35 13.34 -5.95 9.93
CA GLY A 35 11.90 -5.79 9.72
C GLY A 35 11.25 -7.15 9.42
N PRO A 36 10.01 -7.41 9.86
CA PRO A 36 9.26 -8.58 9.39
C PRO A 36 9.20 -8.54 7.86
N SER A 37 9.45 -9.68 7.23
CA SER A 37 9.32 -9.84 5.79
C SER A 37 7.88 -9.53 5.34
N PRO A 38 7.66 -9.13 4.08
CA PRO A 38 6.31 -8.87 3.57
C PRO A 38 5.34 -10.04 3.76
N LEU A 39 5.83 -11.28 3.73
CA LEU A 39 5.04 -12.48 4.03
C LEU A 39 4.73 -12.62 5.52
N GLU A 40 5.66 -12.30 6.42
CA GLU A 40 5.40 -12.28 7.87
C GLU A 40 4.36 -11.20 8.24
N LEU A 41 4.45 -10.02 7.61
CA LEU A 41 3.44 -8.96 7.76
C LEU A 41 2.05 -9.42 7.26
N PHE A 42 2.01 -10.18 6.17
CA PHE A 42 0.77 -10.75 5.66
C PHE A 42 0.16 -11.77 6.63
N GLU A 43 0.95 -12.65 7.25
CA GLU A 43 0.44 -13.59 8.26
C GLU A 43 -0.11 -12.86 9.50
N HIS A 44 0.53 -11.78 9.92
CA HIS A 44 0.02 -10.92 10.99
C HIS A 44 -1.32 -10.28 10.60
N LEU A 45 -1.41 -9.70 9.40
CA LEU A 45 -2.64 -9.11 8.87
C LEU A 45 -3.77 -10.14 8.83
N LYS A 46 -3.50 -11.32 8.28
CA LYS A 46 -4.46 -12.43 8.21
C LYS A 46 -4.99 -12.81 9.60
N THR A 47 -4.11 -12.86 10.61
CA THR A 47 -4.50 -13.18 11.99
C THR A 47 -5.42 -12.11 12.58
N LEU A 48 -5.06 -10.83 12.43
CA LEU A 48 -5.87 -9.70 12.93
C LEU A 48 -7.25 -9.66 12.29
N VAL A 49 -7.28 -9.88 10.98
CA VAL A 49 -8.48 -9.79 10.17
C VAL A 49 -9.40 -11.00 10.41
N SER A 50 -8.85 -12.21 10.53
CA SER A 50 -9.63 -13.43 10.83
C SER A 50 -10.34 -13.38 12.18
N GLY A 51 -9.78 -12.67 13.16
CA GLY A 51 -10.42 -12.45 14.47
C GLY A 51 -11.51 -11.38 14.47
N ARG A 52 -11.59 -10.55 13.42
CA ARG A 52 -12.47 -9.37 13.37
C ARG A 52 -13.75 -9.60 12.55
N PHE A 53 -13.73 -10.51 11.58
CA PHE A 53 -14.84 -10.80 10.68
C PHE A 53 -15.43 -12.18 10.93
N SER A 54 -16.74 -12.34 10.71
CA SER A 54 -17.45 -13.61 10.85
C SER A 54 -18.53 -13.78 9.79
N GLY A 55 -18.96 -15.01 9.52
CA GLY A 55 -20.00 -15.27 8.50
C GLY A 55 -19.56 -14.88 7.09
N ASP A 56 -20.47 -14.27 6.33
CA ASP A 56 -20.26 -13.92 4.91
C ASP A 56 -19.14 -12.88 4.72
N GLU A 57 -18.96 -11.97 5.68
CA GLU A 57 -17.90 -10.96 5.66
C GLU A 57 -16.52 -11.62 5.68
N ALA A 58 -16.36 -12.66 6.52
CA ALA A 58 -15.10 -13.41 6.60
C ALA A 58 -14.79 -14.14 5.29
N VAL A 59 -15.80 -14.59 4.54
CA VAL A 59 -15.60 -15.23 3.23
C VAL A 59 -15.06 -14.23 2.22
N VAL A 60 -15.65 -13.03 2.15
CA VAL A 60 -15.19 -11.96 1.24
C VAL A 60 -13.75 -11.56 1.57
N VAL A 61 -13.48 -11.33 2.85
CA VAL A 61 -12.16 -10.90 3.33
C VAL A 61 -11.09 -11.96 3.10
N ASN A 62 -11.39 -13.24 3.38
CA ASN A 62 -10.46 -14.34 3.12
C ASN A 62 -10.09 -14.44 1.64
N ARG A 63 -11.06 -14.27 0.75
CA ARG A 63 -10.80 -14.27 -0.70
C ARG A 63 -9.85 -13.14 -1.11
N MET A 64 -9.98 -11.96 -0.51
CA MET A 64 -9.07 -10.82 -0.78
C MET A 64 -7.67 -11.07 -0.20
N LEU A 65 -7.57 -11.70 0.97
CA LEU A 65 -6.30 -12.11 1.55
C LEU A 65 -5.60 -13.18 0.70
N GLU A 66 -6.34 -14.13 0.12
CA GLU A 66 -5.79 -15.12 -0.81
C GLU A 66 -5.23 -14.46 -2.08
N GLU A 67 -5.96 -13.50 -2.66
CA GLU A 67 -5.48 -12.71 -3.80
C GLU A 67 -4.20 -11.93 -3.45
N LEU A 68 -4.18 -11.26 -2.30
CA LEU A 68 -3.01 -10.54 -1.80
C LEU A 68 -1.79 -11.46 -1.63
N HIS A 69 -2.00 -12.66 -1.07
CA HIS A 69 -0.94 -13.65 -0.89
C HIS A 69 -0.35 -14.11 -2.24
N LEU A 70 -1.18 -14.31 -3.25
CA LEU A 70 -0.74 -14.68 -4.60
C LEU A 70 0.15 -13.59 -5.20
N HIS A 71 -0.22 -12.32 -5.07
CA HIS A 71 0.59 -11.20 -5.55
C HIS A 71 1.89 -11.07 -4.76
N LEU A 72 1.86 -11.22 -3.44
CA LEU A 72 3.06 -11.23 -2.60
C LEU A 72 4.03 -12.35 -3.00
N CYS A 73 3.54 -13.56 -3.29
CA CYS A 73 4.39 -14.67 -3.74
C CYS A 73 5.01 -14.43 -5.11
N ARG A 74 4.35 -13.69 -6.00
CA ARG A 74 4.89 -13.30 -7.32
C ARG A 74 5.93 -12.20 -7.22
N VAL A 75 5.69 -11.20 -6.37
CA VAL A 75 6.60 -10.06 -6.18
C VAL A 75 7.81 -10.46 -5.32
N PHE A 76 7.61 -11.33 -4.34
CA PHE A 76 8.63 -11.82 -3.41
C PHE A 76 8.75 -13.37 -3.47
N PRO A 77 9.20 -13.94 -4.60
CA PRO A 77 9.37 -15.38 -4.73
C PRO A 77 10.45 -15.89 -3.78
N LYS A 78 10.13 -16.95 -3.01
CA LYS A 78 11.09 -17.58 -2.09
C LYS A 78 12.32 -18.07 -2.86
N GLY A 79 13.47 -17.46 -2.60
CA GLY A 79 14.77 -17.92 -3.11
C GLY A 79 15.11 -17.50 -4.54
N SER A 80 14.29 -16.67 -5.21
CA SER A 80 14.64 -16.13 -6.53
C SER A 80 15.08 -14.67 -6.46
N LYS A 81 16.08 -14.30 -7.27
CA LYS A 81 16.53 -12.92 -7.48
C LYS A 81 15.84 -12.26 -8.69
N THR A 82 14.75 -12.86 -9.18
CA THR A 82 13.99 -12.27 -10.29
C THR A 82 13.40 -10.95 -9.84
N GLU A 83 13.69 -9.87 -10.56
CA GLU A 83 13.02 -8.60 -10.32
C GLU A 83 11.53 -8.73 -10.61
N PRO A 84 10.66 -8.25 -9.71
CA PRO A 84 9.23 -8.28 -9.91
C PRO A 84 8.83 -7.46 -11.13
N ARG A 85 7.85 -7.94 -11.90
CA ARG A 85 7.32 -7.17 -13.03
C ARG A 85 6.51 -5.99 -12.51
N ALA A 86 6.51 -4.88 -13.24
CA ALA A 86 5.71 -3.70 -12.90
C ALA A 86 4.22 -4.02 -12.75
N GLU A 87 3.72 -4.95 -13.57
CA GLU A 87 2.34 -5.44 -13.51
C GLU A 87 2.02 -6.17 -12.19
N ASP A 88 2.95 -6.99 -11.69
CA ASP A 88 2.77 -7.71 -10.43
C ASP A 88 2.77 -6.74 -9.22
N ILE A 89 3.59 -5.69 -9.28
CA ILE A 89 3.62 -4.62 -8.27
C ILE A 89 2.31 -3.81 -8.30
N ALA A 90 1.83 -3.46 -9.49
CA ALA A 90 0.57 -2.73 -9.64
C ALA A 90 -0.61 -3.54 -9.10
N ALA A 91 -0.67 -4.83 -9.42
CA ALA A 91 -1.71 -5.73 -8.92
C ALA A 91 -1.63 -5.91 -7.39
N LEU A 92 -0.41 -5.97 -6.82
CA LEU A 92 -0.22 -5.99 -5.37
C LEU A 92 -0.78 -4.72 -4.70
N HIS A 93 -0.48 -3.54 -5.26
CA HIS A 93 -1.02 -2.28 -4.73
C HIS A 93 -2.54 -2.21 -4.85
N GLU A 94 -3.11 -2.68 -5.96
CA GLU A 94 -4.56 -2.70 -6.13
C GLU A 94 -5.26 -3.62 -5.12
N ALA A 95 -4.70 -4.81 -4.87
CA ALA A 95 -5.23 -5.74 -3.87
C ALA A 95 -5.17 -5.15 -2.45
N LEU A 96 -4.09 -4.42 -2.12
CA LEU A 96 -3.97 -3.70 -0.84
C LEU A 96 -5.02 -2.60 -0.71
N ASN A 97 -5.19 -1.75 -1.73
CA ASN A 97 -6.18 -0.68 -1.71
C ASN A 97 -7.60 -1.22 -1.57
N ARG A 98 -7.95 -2.27 -2.30
CA ARG A 98 -9.28 -2.89 -2.20
C ARG A 98 -9.54 -3.44 -0.78
N LEU A 99 -8.51 -4.00 -0.14
CA LEU A 99 -8.63 -4.47 1.24
C LEU A 99 -8.79 -3.30 2.22
N GLU A 100 -8.05 -2.21 2.03
CA GLU A 100 -8.18 -0.98 2.82
C GLU A 100 -9.59 -0.38 2.70
N ASP A 101 -10.10 -0.19 1.48
CA ASP A 101 -11.45 0.32 1.22
C ASP A 101 -12.53 -0.53 1.91
N LEU A 102 -12.37 -1.85 1.88
CA LEU A 102 -13.29 -2.77 2.53
C LEU A 102 -13.23 -2.66 4.06
N LEU A 103 -12.02 -2.62 4.63
CA LEU A 103 -11.83 -2.46 6.08
C LEU A 103 -12.42 -1.12 6.55
N ASP A 104 -12.19 -0.04 5.82
CA ASP A 104 -12.74 1.29 6.10
C ASP A 104 -14.26 1.30 6.02
N ALA A 105 -14.86 0.65 5.01
CA ALA A 105 -16.31 0.51 4.92
C ALA A 105 -16.89 -0.19 6.15
N TYR A 106 -16.24 -1.24 6.66
CA TYR A 106 -16.66 -1.92 7.89
C TYR A 106 -16.38 -1.12 9.18
N GLU A 107 -15.41 -0.20 9.19
CA GLU A 107 -15.23 0.72 10.30
C GLU A 107 -16.33 1.78 10.34
N ILE A 108 -16.77 2.26 9.17
CA ILE A 108 -17.87 3.22 9.04
C ILE A 108 -19.21 2.58 9.44
N ASP A 109 -19.44 1.32 9.09
CA ASP A 109 -20.69 0.61 9.38
C ASP A 109 -20.79 0.08 10.83
N ARG A 110 -19.71 0.20 11.62
CA ARG A 110 -19.78 0.03 13.07
C ARG A 110 -20.33 1.31 13.69
N PRO A 111 -21.60 1.35 14.15
CA PRO A 111 -22.06 2.47 14.94
C PRO A 111 -21.14 2.55 16.16
N ASN A 112 -20.45 3.68 16.28
CA ASN A 112 -19.60 4.04 17.40
C ASN A 112 -20.25 3.53 18.70
N GLY A 113 -19.63 2.53 19.33
CA GLY A 113 -20.09 1.94 20.59
C GLY A 113 -19.97 2.94 21.73
N LYS A 114 -20.73 4.03 21.69
CA LYS A 114 -21.11 4.84 22.84
C LYS A 114 -22.49 4.35 23.26
N GLY A 115 -22.52 3.36 24.14
CA GLY A 115 -23.79 2.89 24.70
C GLY A 115 -23.71 1.61 25.48
N ARG A 116 -22.97 1.60 26.60
CA ARG A 116 -23.46 1.20 27.92
C ARG A 116 -22.41 1.43 28.99
#